data_AF-A0A3M1PW95-F1
#
_entry.id   AF-A0A3M1PW95-F1
#
_cell.length_a   1.000
_cell.length_b   1.000
_cell.length_c   1.000
_cell.angle_alpha   90.00
_cell.angle_beta   90.00
_cell.angle_gamma   90.00
#
_symmetry.space_group_name_H-M   'P 1'
#
loop_
_entity.id
_entity.type
_entity.pdbx_description
1 polymer ?
#
loop_
_entity_poly.entity_id
_entity_poly.type
_entity_poly.pdbx_seq_one_letter_code
_entity_poly.pdbx_strand_id
1 'polypeptide(L)'
;MSNDQSAVTDPPQAAAEGSAPPLSGLDALELPVEVRLGEHRATLEDVLALREGDAVPVGNAEGEQVTLFVQGRPYARGDLVVVEGRFGFRVQELLEGSGETP
;
A
#
# COMPACT_ATOMS: atom_id res chain seq x y z
N MET A 1 -55.08 43.21 5.72
CA MET A 1 -54.55 42.04 6.44
C MET A 1 -55.06 40.80 5.73
N SER A 2 -54.19 40.13 4.98
CA SER A 2 -54.26 38.72 4.58
C SER A 2 -53.03 38.47 3.71
N ASN A 3 -51.98 37.93 4.31
CA ASN A 3 -51.06 37.11 3.51
C ASN A 3 -51.03 35.74 4.16
N ASP A 4 -51.41 34.79 3.32
CA ASP A 4 -51.73 33.42 3.56
C ASP A 4 -50.47 32.56 3.32
N GLN A 5 -50.32 31.55 4.17
CA GLN A 5 -49.57 30.31 3.98
C GLN A 5 -48.05 30.36 3.73
N SER A 6 -47.33 29.99 4.81
CA SER A 6 -46.60 28.73 4.89
C SER A 6 -46.14 28.07 3.59
N ALA A 7 -44.85 28.19 3.30
CA ALA A 7 -44.06 27.07 2.80
C ALA A 7 -42.62 27.27 3.27
N VAL A 8 -42.34 26.73 4.46
CA VAL A 8 -40.99 26.28 4.76
C VAL A 8 -40.69 25.21 3.71
N THR A 9 -39.74 25.48 2.85
CA THR A 9 -39.06 24.45 2.07
C THR A 9 -37.60 24.82 2.12
N ASP A 10 -36.99 24.44 3.22
CA ASP A 10 -35.56 24.23 3.31
C ASP A 10 -35.20 23.27 2.17
N PRO A 11 -34.36 23.65 1.19
CA PRO A 11 -33.84 22.67 0.26
C PRO A 11 -32.98 21.68 1.06
N PRO A 12 -33.20 20.35 0.92
CA PRO A 12 -32.40 19.38 1.63
C PRO A 12 -30.96 19.44 1.13
N GLN A 13 -30.06 19.67 2.08
CA GLN A 13 -28.70 19.15 2.17
C GLN A 13 -27.92 18.96 0.87
N ALA A 14 -26.87 19.77 0.74
CA ALA A 14 -25.63 19.39 0.11
C ALA A 14 -25.14 18.04 0.66
N ALA A 15 -25.53 16.94 0.02
CA ALA A 15 -24.66 15.79 -0.08
C ALA A 15 -23.58 16.19 -1.08
N ALA A 16 -22.49 16.76 -0.56
CA ALA A 16 -21.20 16.59 -1.21
C ALA A 16 -20.94 15.08 -1.19
N GLU A 17 -21.49 14.38 -2.18
CA GLU A 17 -21.01 13.07 -2.55
C GLU A 17 -19.52 13.29 -2.81
N GLY A 18 -18.69 12.73 -1.94
CA GLY A 18 -17.26 12.59 -2.14
C GLY A 18 -17.06 11.76 -3.39
N SER A 19 -17.28 12.37 -4.55
CA SER A 19 -16.94 11.83 -5.84
C SER A 19 -15.43 11.94 -5.89
N ALA A 20 -14.77 10.94 -5.31
CA ALA A 20 -13.38 10.68 -5.63
C ALA A 20 -13.30 10.75 -7.15
N PRO A 21 -12.44 11.62 -7.71
CA PRO A 21 -12.40 11.83 -9.14
C PRO A 21 -12.29 10.47 -9.82
N PRO A 22 -13.05 10.22 -10.90
CA PRO A 22 -13.01 8.93 -11.56
C PRO A 22 -11.56 8.67 -11.94
N LEU A 23 -11.00 7.58 -11.44
CA LEU A 23 -9.62 7.14 -11.75
C LEU A 23 -9.45 6.76 -13.23
N SER A 24 -10.44 7.05 -14.07
CA SER A 24 -10.46 6.86 -15.52
C SER A 24 -9.30 7.62 -16.17
N GLY A 25 -8.33 6.89 -16.71
CA GLY A 25 -7.14 7.44 -17.35
C GLY A 25 -5.84 7.25 -16.56
N LEU A 26 -5.89 6.64 -15.37
CA LEU A 26 -4.70 6.28 -14.59
C LEU A 26 -4.17 4.87 -14.86
N ASP A 27 -4.80 4.12 -15.77
CA ASP A 27 -4.42 2.74 -16.11
C ASP A 27 -2.98 2.61 -16.65
N ALA A 28 -2.44 3.69 -17.21
CA ALA A 28 -1.08 3.76 -17.75
C ALA A 28 -0.05 4.32 -16.75
N LEU A 29 -0.45 4.58 -15.50
CA LEU A 29 0.47 5.12 -14.49
C LEU A 29 1.45 4.04 -14.03
N GLU A 30 2.73 4.29 -14.24
CA GLU A 30 3.80 3.43 -13.73
C GLU A 30 4.04 3.74 -12.24
N LEU A 31 3.96 2.71 -11.40
CA LEU A 31 4.22 2.80 -9.97
C LEU A 31 5.44 1.96 -9.62
N PRO A 32 6.37 2.46 -8.78
CA PRO A 32 7.47 1.64 -8.30
C PRO A 32 6.93 0.53 -7.40
N VAL A 33 7.37 -0.69 -7.72
CA VAL A 33 7.05 -1.92 -7.00
C VAL A 33 8.34 -2.48 -6.42
N GLU A 34 8.33 -2.73 -5.12
CA GLU A 34 9.49 -3.27 -4.40
C GLU A 34 9.09 -4.58 -3.72
N VAL A 35 9.90 -5.64 -3.90
CA VAL A 35 9.72 -6.89 -3.15
C VAL A 35 10.77 -6.94 -2.06
N ARG A 36 10.34 -7.06 -0.80
CA ARG A 36 11.24 -7.08 0.36
C ARG A 36 11.16 -8.43 1.06
N LEU A 37 12.31 -9.14 1.14
CA LEU A 37 12.44 -10.35 1.96
C LEU A 37 12.27 -10.03 3.45
N GLY A 38 12.78 -8.88 3.88
CA GLY A 38 12.70 -8.45 5.27
C GLY A 38 13.38 -7.11 5.50
N GLU A 39 13.18 -6.58 6.70
CA GLU A 39 13.89 -5.40 7.22
C GLU A 39 14.78 -5.87 8.38
N HIS A 40 15.95 -5.25 8.52
CA HIS A 40 16.79 -5.41 9.70
C HIS A 40 17.15 -4.03 10.23
N ARG A 41 16.89 -3.80 11.52
CA ARG A 41 17.32 -2.59 12.21
C ARG A 41 18.60 -2.88 12.97
N ALA A 42 19.65 -2.14 12.64
CA ALA A 42 20.95 -2.20 13.28
C ALA A 42 21.33 -0.82 13.82
N THR A 43 22.24 -0.78 14.80
CA THR A 43 22.78 0.50 15.26
C THR A 43 23.74 1.07 14.21
N LEU A 44 24.02 2.37 14.27
CA LEU A 44 25.02 2.98 13.39
C LEU A 44 26.39 2.33 13.56
N GLU A 45 26.76 1.96 14.79
CA GLU A 45 28.03 1.29 15.08
C GLU A 45 28.12 -0.08 14.39
N ASP A 46 27.05 -0.88 14.45
CA ASP A 46 26.98 -2.18 13.77
C ASP A 46 27.14 -2.03 12.25
N VAL A 47 26.46 -1.04 11.66
CA VAL A 47 26.54 -0.77 10.21
C VAL A 47 27.96 -0.35 9.80
N LEU A 48 28.63 0.48 10.60
CA LEU A 48 30.01 0.91 10.34
C LEU A 48 31.03 -0.23 10.58
N ALA A 49 30.67 -1.25 11.36
CA ALA A 49 31.52 -2.39 11.62
C ALA A 49 31.47 -3.48 10.53
N LEU A 50 30.50 -3.40 9.60
CA LEU A 50 30.34 -4.38 8.52
C LEU A 50 31.56 -4.44 7.60
N ARG A 51 31.97 -5.65 7.28
CA ARG A 51 33.06 -5.97 6.37
C ARG A 51 32.61 -6.88 5.24
N GLU A 52 33.42 -6.95 4.19
CA GLU A 52 33.21 -7.94 3.13
C GLU A 52 33.17 -9.35 3.72
N GLY A 53 32.09 -10.07 3.43
CA GLY A 53 31.85 -11.43 3.93
C GLY A 53 30.96 -11.51 5.17
N ASP A 54 30.61 -10.38 5.80
CA ASP A 54 29.68 -10.38 6.93
C ASP A 54 28.25 -10.71 6.47
N ALA A 55 27.56 -11.56 7.24
CA ALA A 55 26.17 -11.92 7.01
C ALA A 55 25.25 -11.07 7.90
N VAL A 56 24.35 -10.30 7.28
CA VAL A 56 23.32 -9.54 7.99
C VAL A 56 22.05 -10.38 8.05
N PRO A 57 21.48 -10.63 9.25
CA PRO A 57 20.21 -11.31 9.35
C PRO A 57 19.10 -10.41 8.81
N VAL A 58 18.41 -10.82 7.75
CA VAL A 58 17.32 -10.06 7.13
C VAL A 58 15.98 -10.74 7.41
N GLY A 59 15.05 -10.03 8.05
CA GLY A 59 13.68 -10.50 8.29
C GLY A 59 13.49 -11.40 9.52
N ASN A 60 12.23 -11.48 9.99
CA ASN A 60 11.84 -12.26 11.17
C ASN A 60 11.92 -13.76 10.87
N ALA A 61 12.58 -14.49 11.78
CA ALA A 61 12.60 -15.93 11.78
C ALA A 61 11.22 -16.46 12.20
N GLU A 62 10.27 -16.49 11.25
CA GLU A 62 9.12 -17.41 11.20
C GLU A 62 8.24 -17.13 9.96
N GLY A 63 8.40 -17.97 8.92
CA GLY A 63 7.42 -18.14 7.84
C GLY A 63 7.67 -17.37 6.53
N GLU A 64 8.69 -17.82 5.78
CA GLU A 64 8.95 -17.88 4.31
C GLU A 64 8.17 -17.02 3.28
N GLN A 65 7.35 -16.04 3.67
CA GLN A 65 6.57 -15.19 2.79
C GLN A 65 7.20 -13.80 2.73
N VAL A 66 7.47 -13.33 1.52
CA VAL A 66 7.99 -11.98 1.26
C VAL A 66 6.83 -11.01 1.02
N THR A 67 7.07 -9.73 1.28
CA THR A 67 6.06 -8.68 1.11
C THR A 67 6.36 -7.84 -0.13
N LEU A 68 5.34 -7.62 -0.96
CA LEU A 68 5.38 -6.69 -2.09
C LEU A 68 4.84 -5.34 -1.63
N PHE A 69 5.61 -4.30 -1.89
CA PHE A 69 5.30 -2.91 -1.60
C PHE A 69 5.04 -2.15 -2.90
N VAL A 70 4.03 -1.30 -2.89
CA VAL A 70 3.75 -0.33 -3.97
C VAL A 70 3.83 1.05 -3.35
N GLN A 71 4.69 1.92 -3.88
CA GLN A 71 4.92 3.26 -3.30
C GLN A 71 5.25 3.22 -1.80
N GLY A 72 6.03 2.23 -1.37
CA GLY A 72 6.42 2.05 0.02
C GLY A 72 5.32 1.54 0.96
N ARG A 73 4.13 1.17 0.46
CA ARG A 73 3.04 0.58 1.24
C ARG A 73 2.92 -0.91 0.97
N PRO A 74 2.73 -1.76 2.00
CA PRO A 74 2.56 -3.19 1.80
C PRO A 74 1.26 -3.46 1.04
N TYR A 75 1.35 -4.22 -0.04
CA TYR A 75 0.24 -4.47 -0.97
C TYR A 75 -0.10 -5.96 -1.10
N ALA A 76 0.89 -6.84 -1.02
CA ALA A 76 0.66 -8.27 -1.11
C ALA A 76 1.72 -9.08 -0.33
N ARG A 77 1.36 -10.30 0.07
CA ARG A 77 2.28 -11.32 0.58
C ARG A 77 2.33 -12.51 -0.36
N GLY A 78 3.47 -13.17 -0.38
CA GLY A 78 3.66 -14.32 -1.25
C GLY A 78 5.08 -14.85 -1.24
N ASP A 79 5.43 -15.64 -2.24
CA ASP A 79 6.71 -16.35 -2.26
C ASP A 79 7.60 -15.87 -3.42
N LEU A 80 8.90 -15.94 -3.21
CA LEU A 80 9.86 -15.77 -4.30
C LEU A 80 9.96 -17.05 -5.12
N VAL A 81 9.77 -16.90 -6.42
CA VAL A 81 9.87 -17.99 -7.39
C VAL A 81 10.99 -17.67 -8.37
N VAL A 82 11.58 -18.70 -8.98
CA VAL A 82 12.50 -18.50 -10.11
C VAL A 82 11.79 -18.95 -11.37
N VAL A 83 11.63 -18.03 -12.32
CA VAL A 83 11.02 -18.29 -13.62
C VAL A 83 12.05 -17.96 -14.67
N GLU A 84 12.45 -18.96 -15.46
CA GLU A 84 13.44 -18.82 -16.53
C GLU A 84 14.78 -18.22 -16.05
N GLY A 85 15.23 -18.63 -14.86
CA GLY A 85 16.47 -18.15 -14.26
C GLY A 85 16.39 -16.72 -13.69
N ARG A 86 15.20 -16.10 -13.67
CA ARG A 86 14.96 -14.79 -13.06
C ARG A 86 14.13 -14.94 -11.80
N PHE A 87 14.43 -14.13 -10.78
CA PHE A 87 13.56 -13.99 -9.63
C PHE A 87 12.21 -13.40 -10.06
N GLY A 88 11.15 -13.97 -9.51
CA GLY A 88 9.77 -13.53 -9.64
C GLY A 88 9.08 -13.61 -8.29
N PHE A 89 7.88 -13.04 -8.22
CA PHE A 89 7.06 -13.04 -7.01
C PHE A 89 5.70 -13.63 -7.34
N ARG A 90 5.28 -14.63 -6.56
CA ARG A 90 3.95 -15.21 -6.65
C ARG A 90 3.08 -14.64 -5.54
N VAL A 91 2.05 -13.89 -5.91
CA VAL A 91 1.04 -13.39 -4.96
C VAL A 91 0.31 -14.57 -4.33
N GLN A 92 0.36 -14.68 -3.00
CA GLN A 92 -0.47 -15.63 -2.23
C GLN A 92 -1.67 -14.91 -1.59
N GLU A 93 -1.46 -13.71 -1.07
CA GLU A 93 -2.47 -12.92 -0.38
C GLU A 93 -2.35 -11.45 -0.78
N LEU A 94 -3.47 -10.79 -1.08
CA LEU A 94 -3.53 -9.34 -1.22
C LEU A 94 -3.82 -8.73 0.14
N LEU A 95 -3.01 -7.75 0.54
CA LEU A 95 -3.25 -6.97 1.73
C LEU A 95 -4.23 -5.86 1.35
N GLU A 96 -5.45 -5.91 1.86
CA GLU A 96 -6.46 -4.91 1.54
C GLU A 96 -5.93 -3.52 1.89
N GLY A 97 -5.68 -2.72 0.85
CA GLY A 97 -5.44 -1.30 0.98
C GLY A 97 -6.73 -0.69 1.49
N SER A 98 -6.83 -0.47 2.80
CA SER A 98 -7.90 0.31 3.40
C SER A 98 -7.81 1.72 2.80
N GLY A 99 -8.51 1.94 1.70
CA GLY A 99 -8.92 3.26 1.26
C GLY A 99 -9.95 3.79 2.25
N GLU A 100 -9.57 3.93 3.52
CA GLU A 100 -10.35 4.67 4.49
C GLU A 100 -10.11 6.15 4.18
N THR A 101 -11.00 6.68 3.36
CA THR A 101 -11.13 8.10 3.05
C THR A 101 -11.43 8.86 4.35
N PRO A 102 -10.65 9.89 4.74
CA PRO A 102 -11.04 10.79 5.83
C PRO A 102 -12.23 11.68 5.45
#